data_AF-A0A930G0P1-F1
#
_entry.id   AF-A0A930G0P1-F1
#
_cell.length_a   1.000
_cell.length_b   1.000
_cell.length_c   1.000
_cell.angle_alpha   90.00
_cell.angle_beta   90.00
_cell.angle_gamma   90.00
#
_symmetry.space_group_name_H-M   'P 1'
#
loop_
_entity.id
_entity.type
_entity.pdbx_description
1 polymer ?
#
loop_
_entity_poly.entity_id
_entity_poly.type
_entity_poly.pdbx_seq_one_letter_code
_entity_poly.pdbx_strand_id
1 'polypeptide(L)'
;MKRLPLLLLTLLTTSGAWAHGHPAPIDDSMPDAQKIRFCERVRDHALQAFYNRDRGRPMKLFEEDGSDGPRITNFIIKRIYEEPQISSPKKAEAFGRATCNEMMGTKTPSE
;
A
#
# COMPACT_ATOMS: atom_id res chain seq x y z
N MET A 1 -29.89 37.70 8.25
CA MET A 1 -29.34 36.81 7.19
C MET A 1 -27.83 36.54 7.40
N LYS A 2 -27.43 35.94 8.53
CA LYS A 2 -26.00 35.64 8.84
C LYS A 2 -25.77 34.26 9.48
N ARG A 3 -26.81 33.42 9.54
CA ARG A 3 -26.74 32.07 10.15
C ARG A 3 -26.54 30.93 9.13
N LEU A 4 -26.71 31.23 7.84
CA LEU A 4 -26.53 30.27 6.75
C LEU A 4 -25.09 29.76 6.56
N PRO A 5 -24.01 30.57 6.70
CA PRO A 5 -22.67 30.07 6.42
C PRO A 5 -22.14 29.13 7.51
N LEU A 6 -22.67 29.22 8.74
CA LEU A 6 -22.25 28.37 9.85
C LEU A 6 -22.75 26.92 9.69
N LEU A 7 -23.93 26.75 9.09
CA LEU A 7 -24.56 25.44 8.86
C LEU A 7 -23.89 24.65 7.73
N LEU A 8 -23.36 25.36 6.73
CA LEU A 8 -22.59 24.75 5.64
C LEU A 8 -21.23 24.23 6.11
N LEU A 9 -20.56 24.93 7.04
CA LEU A 9 -19.26 24.50 7.56
C LEU A 9 -19.35 23.22 8.39
N THR A 10 -20.48 22.98 9.07
CA THR A 10 -20.69 21.77 9.89
C THR A 10 -21.06 20.53 9.07
N LEU A 11 -21.58 20.67 7.84
CA LEU A 11 -21.89 19.52 6.98
C LEU A 11 -20.66 18.95 6.27
N LEU A 12 -19.57 19.71 6.15
CA LEU A 12 -18.35 19.27 5.44
C LEU A 12 -17.42 18.41 6.30
N THR A 13 -17.61 18.36 7.63
CA THR A 13 -16.73 17.62 8.54
C THR A 13 -17.18 16.17 8.77
N THR A 14 -18.39 15.77 8.37
CA THR A 14 -18.91 14.41 8.54
C THR A 14 -18.55 13.45 7.41
N SER A 15 -17.96 13.94 6.30
CA SER A 15 -17.62 13.11 5.13
C SER A 15 -16.34 12.25 5.29
N GLY A 16 -15.61 12.41 6.40
CA GLY A 16 -14.29 11.77 6.59
C GLY A 16 -14.30 10.34 7.13
N ALA A 17 -15.45 9.79 7.52
CA ALA A 17 -15.52 8.59 8.36
C ALA A 17 -15.70 7.24 7.62
N TRP A 18 -15.90 7.23 6.30
CA TRP A 18 -16.24 5.99 5.57
C TRP A 18 -15.35 5.69 4.37
N ALA A 19 -14.03 5.73 4.57
CA ALA A 19 -13.09 5.08 3.66
C ALA A 19 -12.56 3.77 4.27
N HIS A 20 -13.40 3.01 4.97
CA HIS A 20 -13.16 1.59 5.27
C HIS A 20 -13.54 0.78 4.03
N GLY A 21 -12.85 1.03 2.91
CA GLY A 21 -13.08 0.33 1.66
C GLY A 21 -12.53 -1.08 1.76
N HIS A 22 -13.42 -2.07 1.87
CA HIS A 22 -13.07 -3.42 1.49
C HIS A 22 -12.57 -3.39 0.03
N PRO A 23 -11.47 -4.09 -0.29
CA PRO A 23 -10.99 -4.13 -1.67
C PRO A 23 -12.14 -4.62 -2.58
N ALA A 24 -12.43 -3.84 -3.62
CA ALA A 24 -13.45 -4.21 -4.60
C ALA A 24 -13.05 -5.54 -5.26
N PRO A 25 -14.02 -6.38 -5.67
CA PRO A 25 -13.73 -7.57 -6.43
C PRO A 25 -12.89 -7.22 -7.66
N ILE A 26 -11.76 -7.88 -7.84
CA ILE A 26 -10.91 -7.71 -9.03
C ILE A 26 -11.42 -8.72 -10.07
N ASP A 27 -12.07 -8.19 -11.11
CA ASP A 27 -12.51 -8.98 -12.26
C ASP A 27 -11.37 -9.12 -13.28
N ASP A 28 -11.29 -10.27 -13.94
CA ASP A 28 -10.27 -10.55 -14.96
C ASP A 28 -10.48 -9.74 -16.24
N SER A 29 -11.66 -9.14 -16.43
CA SER A 29 -11.91 -8.17 -17.51
C SER A 29 -11.19 -6.82 -17.31
N MET A 30 -10.67 -6.54 -16.11
CA MET A 30 -9.95 -5.30 -15.86
C MET A 30 -8.54 -5.35 -16.50
N PRO A 31 -8.12 -4.33 -17.26
CA PRO A 31 -6.82 -4.33 -17.95
C PRO A 31 -5.63 -4.57 -17.01
N ASP A 32 -5.72 -4.09 -15.77
CA ASP A 32 -4.67 -4.17 -14.77
C ASP A 32 -4.92 -5.24 -13.69
N ALA A 33 -5.87 -6.16 -13.89
CA ALA A 33 -6.27 -7.15 -12.88
C ALA A 33 -5.07 -7.90 -12.26
N GLN A 34 -4.14 -8.35 -13.11
CA GLN A 34 -2.95 -9.08 -12.65
C GLN A 34 -2.00 -8.19 -11.84
N LYS A 35 -1.78 -6.95 -12.28
CA LYS A 35 -0.95 -5.96 -11.57
C LYS A 35 -1.57 -5.65 -10.20
N ILE A 36 -2.87 -5.43 -10.14
CA ILE A 36 -3.58 -5.14 -8.89
C ILE A 36 -3.43 -6.34 -7.93
N ARG A 37 -3.72 -7.56 -8.39
CA ARG A 37 -3.57 -8.78 -7.57
C ARG A 37 -2.12 -8.96 -7.08
N PHE A 38 -1.13 -8.69 -7.93
CA PHE A 38 0.27 -8.74 -7.56
C PHE A 38 0.59 -7.73 -6.46
N CYS A 39 0.22 -6.46 -6.62
CA CYS A 39 0.51 -5.44 -5.63
C CYS A 39 -0.28 -5.61 -4.32
N GLU A 40 -1.44 -6.26 -4.35
CA GLU A 40 -2.16 -6.67 -3.14
C GLU A 40 -1.40 -7.77 -2.37
N ARG A 41 -0.77 -8.73 -3.05
CA ARG A 41 0.13 -9.69 -2.37
C ARG A 41 1.37 -9.02 -1.79
N VAL A 42 1.97 -8.09 -2.53
CA VAL A 42 3.12 -7.30 -2.04
C VAL A 42 2.74 -6.46 -0.80
N ARG A 43 1.54 -5.87 -0.79
CA ARG A 43 0.98 -5.19 0.40
C ARG A 43 0.91 -6.12 1.60
N ASP A 44 0.49 -7.37 1.43
CA ASP A 44 0.38 -8.31 2.54
C ASP A 44 1.77 -8.64 3.13
N HIS A 45 2.80 -8.74 2.28
CA HIS A 45 4.19 -8.86 2.75
C HIS A 45 4.68 -7.62 3.48
N ALA A 46 4.30 -6.42 3.03
CA ALA A 46 4.59 -5.16 3.72
C ALA A 46 4.00 -5.15 5.13
N LEU A 47 2.74 -5.55 5.26
CA LEU A 47 2.06 -5.66 6.56
C LEU A 47 2.75 -6.69 7.47
N GLN A 48 3.12 -7.84 6.92
CA GLN A 48 3.85 -8.86 7.67
C GLN A 48 5.23 -8.37 8.15
N ALA A 49 5.96 -7.63 7.31
CA ALA A 49 7.24 -7.03 7.67
C ALA A 49 7.10 -6.02 8.80
N PHE A 50 6.05 -5.18 8.78
CA PHE A 50 5.75 -4.26 9.86
C PHE A 50 5.56 -5.00 11.20
N TYR A 51 4.73 -6.04 11.23
CA TYR A 51 4.51 -6.81 12.45
C TYR A 51 5.76 -7.56 12.93
N ASN A 52 6.61 -8.01 12.01
CA ASN A 52 7.87 -8.64 12.40
C ASN A 52 8.82 -7.62 13.05
N ARG A 53 8.99 -6.44 12.44
CA ARG A 53 9.80 -5.35 13.00
C ARG A 53 9.29 -4.92 14.38
N ASP A 54 7.98 -4.70 14.51
CA ASP A 54 7.34 -4.27 15.77
C ASP A 54 7.54 -5.26 16.92
N ARG A 55 7.64 -6.56 16.58
CA ARG A 55 7.95 -7.64 17.54
C ARG A 55 9.45 -7.89 17.71
N GLY A 56 10.32 -7.04 17.18
CA GLY A 56 11.78 -7.20 17.26
C GLY A 56 12.32 -8.43 16.52
N ARG A 57 11.55 -8.98 15.55
CA ARG A 57 11.99 -10.14 14.78
C ARG A 57 12.99 -9.70 13.69
N PRO A 58 13.93 -10.58 13.31
CA PRO A 58 14.86 -10.27 12.23
C PRO A 58 14.11 -10.09 10.91
N MET A 59 14.66 -9.22 10.06
CA MET A 59 14.22 -9.04 8.69
C MET A 59 14.34 -10.36 7.92
N LYS A 60 13.30 -10.69 7.15
CA LYS A 60 13.28 -11.85 6.25
C LYS A 60 13.11 -11.34 4.83
N LEU A 61 14.07 -11.68 3.98
CA LEU A 61 14.07 -11.33 2.56
C LEU A 61 13.85 -12.59 1.72
N PHE A 62 13.27 -12.40 0.55
CA PHE A 62 13.15 -13.44 -0.47
C PHE A 62 14.47 -13.56 -1.25
N GLU A 63 14.74 -14.74 -1.78
CA GLU A 63 15.86 -14.93 -2.71
C GLU A 63 15.57 -14.15 -4.01
N GLU A 64 16.55 -13.38 -4.47
CA GLU A 64 16.43 -12.59 -5.70
C GLU A 64 16.63 -13.51 -6.91
N ASP A 65 15.60 -13.65 -7.74
CA ASP A 65 15.59 -14.50 -8.95
C ASP A 65 15.61 -13.68 -10.25
N GLY A 66 15.78 -12.36 -10.16
CA GLY A 66 15.72 -11.43 -11.29
C GLY A 66 14.30 -11.00 -11.69
N SER A 67 13.26 -11.58 -11.08
CA SER A 67 11.88 -11.16 -11.31
C SER A 67 11.48 -9.95 -10.46
N ASP A 68 10.34 -9.33 -10.79
CA ASP A 68 9.81 -8.21 -10.02
C ASP A 68 9.34 -8.61 -8.62
N GLY A 69 8.93 -9.87 -8.42
CA GLY A 69 8.33 -10.35 -7.17
C GLY A 69 9.24 -10.16 -5.97
N PRO A 70 10.36 -10.90 -5.89
CA PRO A 70 11.35 -10.75 -4.83
C PRO A 70 11.94 -9.35 -4.79
N ARG A 71 12.30 -8.76 -5.94
CA ARG A 71 12.95 -7.44 -6.02
C ARG A 71 12.12 -6.32 -5.38
N ILE A 72 10.87 -6.17 -5.79
CA ILE A 72 9.96 -5.13 -5.28
C ILE A 72 9.63 -5.41 -3.80
N THR A 73 9.35 -6.68 -3.48
CA THR A 73 8.99 -7.06 -2.11
C THR A 73 10.14 -6.81 -1.13
N ASN A 74 11.37 -7.20 -1.49
CA ASN A 74 12.55 -6.97 -0.68
C ASN A 74 12.85 -5.49 -0.49
N PHE A 75 12.69 -4.66 -1.54
CA PHE A 75 12.81 -3.21 -1.41
C PHE A 75 11.85 -2.67 -0.35
N ILE A 76 10.57 -3.04 -0.42
CA ILE A 76 9.55 -2.60 0.53
C ILE A 76 9.86 -3.09 1.96
N ILE A 77 10.26 -4.36 2.12
CA ILE A 77 10.61 -4.92 3.43
C ILE A 77 11.77 -4.16 4.06
N LYS A 78 12.84 -3.90 3.30
CA LYS A 78 14.00 -3.13 3.79
C LYS A 78 13.57 -1.76 4.30
N ARG A 79 12.79 -1.02 3.49
CA ARG A 79 12.29 0.31 3.85
C ARG A 79 11.42 0.26 5.11
N ILE A 80 10.57 -0.75 5.28
CA ILE A 80 9.77 -0.88 6.51
C ILE A 80 10.62 -1.03 7.76
N TYR A 81 11.72 -1.76 7.71
CA TYR A 81 12.61 -1.89 8.86
C TYR A 81 13.45 -0.63 9.10
N GLU A 82 13.87 0.04 8.03
CA GLU A 82 14.74 1.21 8.08
C GLU A 82 14.00 2.51 8.42
N GLU A 83 12.69 2.58 8.18
CA GLU A 83 11.89 3.81 8.27
C GLU A 83 10.88 3.79 9.44
N PRO A 84 11.20 4.45 10.58
CA PRO A 84 10.29 4.53 11.72
C PRO A 84 8.97 5.25 11.42
N GLN A 85 8.93 6.12 10.41
CA GLN A 85 7.72 6.85 10.01
C GLN A 85 6.58 5.93 9.53
N ILE A 86 6.89 4.70 9.10
CA ILE A 86 5.92 3.64 8.82
C ILE A 86 5.50 3.06 10.18
N SER A 87 4.69 3.84 10.89
CA SER A 87 4.42 3.66 12.32
C SER A 87 3.13 2.92 12.63
N SER A 88 2.42 2.40 11.62
CA SER A 88 1.17 1.66 11.83
C SER A 88 0.92 0.63 10.71
N PRO A 89 0.09 -0.41 10.98
CA PRO A 89 -0.32 -1.39 9.98
C PRO A 89 -0.87 -0.74 8.69
N LYS A 90 -1.79 0.23 8.85
CA LYS A 90 -2.41 0.95 7.74
C LYS A 90 -1.39 1.72 6.90
N LYS A 91 -0.37 2.31 7.53
CA LYS A 91 0.73 2.98 6.81
C LYS A 91 1.59 1.98 6.04
N ALA A 92 1.87 0.80 6.62
CA ALA A 92 2.64 -0.25 5.94
C ALA A 92 1.90 -0.79 4.72
N GLU A 93 0.58 -1.02 4.82
CA GLU A 93 -0.25 -1.42 3.69
C GLU A 93 -0.26 -0.36 2.58
N ALA A 94 -0.53 0.90 2.94
CA ALA A 94 -0.56 2.00 1.98
C ALA A 94 0.80 2.18 1.29
N PHE A 95 1.88 2.14 2.06
CA PHE A 95 3.25 2.21 1.56
C PHE A 95 3.57 1.07 0.60
N GLY A 96 3.30 -0.18 1.00
CA GLY A 96 3.61 -1.35 0.17
C GLY A 96 2.86 -1.35 -1.15
N ARG A 97 1.55 -1.04 -1.13
CA ARG A 97 0.74 -0.97 -2.36
C ARG A 97 1.18 0.18 -3.27
N ALA A 98 1.40 1.39 -2.72
CA ALA A 98 1.80 2.56 -3.51
C ALA A 98 3.16 2.32 -4.18
N THR A 99 4.14 1.85 -3.41
CA THR A 99 5.50 1.55 -3.89
C THR A 99 5.48 0.46 -4.97
N CYS A 100 4.70 -0.61 -4.77
CA CYS A 100 4.55 -1.64 -5.80
C CYS A 100 3.99 -1.07 -7.10
N ASN A 101 2.90 -0.29 -7.02
CA ASN A 101 2.26 0.29 -8.20
C ASN A 101 3.21 1.22 -8.98
N GLU A 102 4.04 1.99 -8.27
CA GLU A 102 5.07 2.85 -8.82
C GLU A 102 6.19 2.04 -9.51
N MET A 103 6.75 1.05 -8.83
CA MET A 103 7.82 0.20 -9.37
C MET A 103 7.37 -0.65 -10.57
N MET A 104 6.08 -1.00 -10.62
CA MET A 104 5.47 -1.68 -11.77
C MET A 104 5.14 -0.72 -12.93
N GLY A 105 4.96 0.57 -12.67
CA GLY A 105 4.66 1.59 -13.69
C GLY A 105 5.89 2.27 -14.29
N THR A 106 7.07 2.11 -13.68
CA THR A 106 8.33 2.75 -14.08
C THR A 106 9.15 1.93 -15.09
N LYS A 107 8.63 0.80 -15.58
CA LYS A 107 9.27 0.06 -16.67
C LYS A 107 9.15 0.84 -17.98
N THR A 108 10.26 1.42 -18.43
CA THR A 108 10.45 1.74 -19.85
C THR A 108 10.23 0.43 -20.63
N PRO A 109 9.37 0.41 -21.67
CA PRO A 109 9.17 -0.79 -22.46
C PRO A 109 10.53 -1.25 -22.98
N SER A 110 10.89 -2.50 -22.71
CA SER A 110 12.01 -3.15 -23.38
C SER A 110 11.65 -3.28 -24.86
N GLU A 111 12.43 -2.66 -25.74
CA GLU A 111 12.36 -2.79 -27.21
C GLU A 111 12.49 -4.24 -27.68
#